data_AF-A0A2N2RN87-F1
#
_entry.id   AF-A0A2N2RN87-F1
#
_cell.length_a   1.000
_cell.length_b   1.000
_cell.length_c   1.000
_cell.angle_alpha   90.00
_cell.angle_beta   90.00
_cell.angle_gamma   90.00
#
_symmetry.space_group_name_H-M   'P 1'
#
loop_
_entity.id
_entity.type
_entity.pdbx_description
1 polymer ?
#
loop_
_entity_poly.entity_id
_entity_poly.type
_entity_poly.pdbx_seq_one_letter_code
_entity_poly.pdbx_strand_id
1 'polypeptide(L)'
;MTLYKNWCTGTEKKTKKKTLRSYSEKKGGRVKVLSQLGATVKTHYDHTDRIADDVARLGYAKAAELLRVLLPQSPRARSGGIAEASSRLQRLDASYSELCHSMS
;
A
#
# COMPACT_ATOMS: atom_id res chain seq x y z
N MET A 1 10.48 -5.07 12.49
CA MET A 1 9.75 -5.46 13.73
C MET A 1 10.08 -4.60 14.96
N THR A 2 11.13 -3.77 14.95
CA THR A 2 11.56 -2.94 16.10
C THR A 2 10.53 -1.89 16.50
N LEU A 3 9.81 -1.31 15.53
CA LEU A 3 8.77 -0.31 15.77
C LEU A 3 7.63 -0.85 16.65
N TYR A 4 7.15 -2.06 16.34
CA TYR A 4 6.12 -2.74 17.14
C TYR A 4 6.61 -3.12 18.54
N LYS A 5 7.90 -3.45 18.72
CA LYS A 5 8.47 -3.70 20.05
C LYS A 5 8.52 -2.43 20.90
N ASN A 6 8.70 -1.26 20.30
CA ASN A 6 8.74 0.02 21.03
C ASN A 6 7.35 0.58 21.31
N TRP A 7 6.37 0.26 20.46
CA TRP A 7 4.98 0.71 20.58
C TRP A 7 4.12 -0.19 21.47
N CYS A 8 4.18 -1.51 21.27
CA CYS A 8 3.25 -2.46 21.87
C CYS A 8 3.94 -3.48 22.78
N THR A 9 3.23 -3.94 23.79
CA THR A 9 3.49 -5.23 24.44
C THR A 9 2.72 -6.29 23.67
N GLY A 10 3.26 -7.51 23.57
CA GLY A 10 2.60 -8.59 22.87
C GLY A 10 2.62 -9.87 23.70
N THR A 11 1.53 -10.63 23.64
CA THR A 11 1.46 -11.99 24.15
C THR A 11 1.23 -12.95 22.98
N GLU A 12 1.83 -14.13 23.07
CA GLU A 12 1.68 -15.17 22.06
C GLU A 12 1.05 -16.40 22.70
N LYS A 13 -0.04 -16.89 22.11
CA LYS A 13 -0.69 -18.14 22.49
C LYS A 13 -0.65 -19.10 21.31
N LYS A 14 0.17 -20.14 21.43
CA LYS A 14 0.27 -21.20 20.43
C LYS A 14 -0.84 -22.24 20.64
N THR A 15 -1.46 -22.64 19.54
CA THR A 15 -2.34 -23.82 19.46
C THR A 15 -1.70 -24.83 18.50
N LYS A 16 -2.27 -26.04 18.37
CA LYS A 16 -1.70 -27.09 17.50
C LYS A 16 -1.55 -26.70 16.02
N LYS A 17 -2.38 -25.78 15.51
CA LYS A 17 -2.38 -25.39 14.08
C LYS A 17 -2.17 -23.90 13.81
N LYS A 18 -2.33 -23.05 14.84
CA LYS A 18 -2.30 -21.60 14.68
C LYS A 18 -1.65 -20.92 15.88
N THR A 19 -1.08 -19.76 15.64
CA THR A 19 -0.50 -18.91 16.69
C THR A 19 -1.30 -17.62 16.76
N LEU A 20 -1.92 -17.38 17.92
CA LEU A 20 -2.57 -16.11 18.20
C LEU A 20 -1.56 -15.15 18.83
N ARG A 21 -1.47 -13.94 18.28
CA ARG A 21 -0.65 -12.86 18.85
C ARG A 21 -1.56 -11.70 19.22
N SER A 22 -1.61 -11.38 20.50
CA SER A 22 -2.34 -10.23 21.02
C SER A 22 -1.35 -9.12 21.31
N TYR A 23 -1.68 -7.89 20.90
CA TYR A 23 -0.84 -6.72 21.16
C TYR A 23 -1.62 -5.64 21.88
N SER A 24 -0.99 -4.99 22.85
CA SER A 24 -1.56 -3.87 23.60
C SER A 24 -0.59 -2.70 23.62
N GLU A 25 -1.12 -1.49 23.52
CA GLU A 25 -0.31 -0.28 23.50
C GLU A 25 0.42 -0.09 24.85
N LYS A 26 1.72 0.20 24.79
CA LYS A 26 2.48 0.64 25.96
C LYS A 26 2.05 2.05 26.35
N LYS A 27 2.13 2.40 27.64
CA LYS A 27 1.87 3.78 28.10
C LYS A 27 2.72 4.78 27.31
N GLY A 28 2.07 5.70 26.58
CA GLY A 28 2.72 6.69 25.72
C GLY A 28 3.44 6.10 24.50
N GLY A 29 3.16 4.86 24.12
CA GLY A 29 3.84 4.14 23.04
C GLY A 29 3.70 4.83 21.70
N ARG A 30 2.50 5.34 21.37
CA ARG A 30 2.26 6.07 20.12
C ARG A 30 3.13 7.31 19.97
N VAL A 31 3.30 8.09 21.03
CA VAL A 31 4.15 9.29 21.04
C VAL A 31 5.60 8.93 20.74
N LYS A 32 6.09 7.82 21.32
CA LYS A 32 7.48 7.37 21.15
C LYS A 32 7.81 6.90 19.74
N VAL A 33 6.82 6.39 19.00
CA VAL A 33 7.05 5.86 17.64
C VAL A 33 6.55 6.78 16.53
N LEU A 34 5.88 7.89 16.86
CA LEU A 34 5.18 8.73 15.88
C LEU A 34 6.08 9.20 14.74
N SER A 35 7.26 9.73 15.06
CA SER A 35 8.22 10.20 14.06
C SER A 35 8.76 9.06 13.19
N GLN A 36 9.07 7.92 13.80
CA GLN A 36 9.58 6.75 13.08
C GLN A 36 8.50 6.11 12.21
N LEU A 37 7.25 6.09 12.69
CA LEU A 37 6.09 5.61 11.97
C LEU A 37 5.81 6.49 10.76
N GLY A 38 5.82 7.81 10.92
CA GLY A 38 5.67 8.76 9.82
C GLY A 38 6.73 8.57 8.73
N ALA A 39 8.01 8.44 9.11
CA ALA A 39 9.08 8.16 8.16
C ALA A 39 8.91 6.81 7.45
N THR A 40 8.57 5.75 8.18
CA THR A 40 8.37 4.40 7.61
C THR A 40 7.20 4.37 6.63
N VAL A 41 6.08 4.99 7.00
CA VAL A 41 4.89 5.10 6.14
C VAL A 41 5.21 5.92 4.89
N LYS A 42 5.92 7.04 5.05
CA LYS A 42 6.35 7.87 3.92
C LYS A 42 7.24 7.09 2.95
N THR A 43 8.28 6.41 3.43
CA THR A 43 9.16 5.59 2.58
C THR A 43 8.39 4.47 1.85
N HIS A 44 7.39 3.86 2.49
CA HIS A 44 6.57 2.84 1.85
C HIS A 44 5.78 3.39 0.65
N TYR A 45 5.31 4.64 0.73
CA TYR A 45 4.61 5.30 -0.37
C TYR A 45 5.53 6.01 -1.36
N ASP A 46 6.68 6.55 -0.95
CA ASP A 46 7.72 7.12 -1.84
C ASP A 46 8.22 6.07 -2.85
N HIS A 47 8.16 4.78 -2.50
CA HIS A 47 8.44 3.69 -3.43
C HIS A 47 7.42 3.56 -4.57
N THR A 48 6.23 4.11 -4.41
CA THR A 48 5.14 4.01 -5.38
C THR A 48 5.28 5.02 -6.51
N ASP A 49 5.81 6.22 -6.22
CA ASP A 49 6.19 7.19 -7.26
C ASP A 49 7.29 6.63 -8.17
N ARG A 50 8.21 5.83 -7.60
CA ARG A 50 9.23 5.11 -8.37
C ARG A 50 8.65 4.07 -9.33
N ILE A 51 7.47 3.51 -9.05
CA ILE A 51 6.81 2.55 -9.95
C ILE A 51 6.36 3.25 -11.23
N ALA A 52 5.79 4.45 -11.13
CA ALA A 52 5.41 5.20 -12.32
C ALA A 52 6.64 5.57 -13.17
N ASP A 53 7.73 5.97 -12.52
CA ASP A 53 9.00 6.28 -13.20
C ASP A 53 9.64 5.04 -13.84
N ASP A 54 9.61 3.88 -13.17
CA ASP A 54 10.09 2.61 -13.72
C ASP A 54 9.25 2.13 -14.90
N VAL A 55 7.92 2.27 -14.83
CA VAL A 55 7.00 1.94 -15.94
C VAL A 55 7.24 2.85 -17.15
N ALA A 56 7.52 4.13 -16.93
CA ALA A 56 7.91 5.05 -17.99
C ALA A 56 9.26 4.64 -18.63
N ARG A 57 10.25 4.27 -17.82
CA ARG A 57 11.57 3.81 -18.27
C ARG A 57 11.51 2.52 -19.10
N LEU A 58 10.50 1.68 -18.87
CA LEU A 58 10.23 0.47 -19.66
C LEU A 58 9.47 0.76 -20.98
N GLY A 59 9.19 2.02 -21.30
CA GLY A 59 8.54 2.44 -22.55
C GLY A 59 7.01 2.57 -22.47
N TYR A 60 6.40 2.33 -21.31
CA TYR A 60 4.95 2.38 -21.14
C TYR A 60 4.47 3.75 -20.61
N ALA A 61 4.75 4.81 -21.36
CA ALA A 61 4.50 6.19 -20.96
C ALA A 61 3.05 6.46 -20.52
N LYS A 62 2.06 5.86 -21.21
CA LYS A 62 0.64 6.04 -20.91
C LYS A 62 0.19 5.32 -19.64
N ALA A 63 0.79 4.17 -19.34
CA ALA A 63 0.55 3.46 -18.08
C ALA A 63 1.18 4.22 -16.90
N ALA A 64 2.36 4.81 -17.10
CA ALA A 64 2.99 5.66 -16.10
C ALA A 64 2.17 6.91 -15.76
N GLU A 65 1.58 7.55 -16.77
CA GLU A 65 0.70 8.71 -16.58
C GLU A 65 -0.55 8.36 -15.77
N LEU A 66 -1.21 7.24 -16.12
CA LEU A 66 -2.35 6.72 -15.35
C LEU A 66 -1.97 6.42 -13.91
N LEU A 67 -0.82 5.78 -13.70
CA LEU A 67 -0.29 5.51 -12.36
C LEU A 67 -0.05 6.82 -11.59
N ARG A 68 0.50 7.88 -12.17
CA ARG A 68 0.68 9.16 -11.45
C ARG A 68 -0.64 9.80 -11.02
N VAL A 69 -1.69 9.64 -11.81
CA VAL A 69 -3.03 10.17 -11.49
C VAL A 69 -3.72 9.33 -10.40
N LEU A 70 -3.49 8.03 -10.42
CA LEU A 70 -4.16 7.05 -9.57
C LEU A 70 -3.43 6.77 -8.26
N LEU A 71 -2.10 6.82 -8.30
CA LEU A 71 -1.24 6.66 -7.16
C LEU A 71 -1.34 7.92 -6.32
N PRO A 72 -1.62 7.79 -5.02
CA PRO A 72 -1.82 8.95 -4.21
C PRO A 72 -0.54 9.76 -4.03
N GLN A 73 -0.55 10.98 -4.55
CA GLN A 73 0.59 11.89 -4.55
C GLN A 73 0.73 12.70 -3.25
N SER A 74 -0.01 12.35 -2.19
CA SER A 74 -0.01 13.14 -0.93
C SER A 74 0.24 12.30 0.31
N PRO A 75 0.93 12.85 1.34
CA PRO A 75 1.20 12.15 2.60
C PRO A 75 -0.04 11.70 3.39
N ARG A 76 -1.24 12.17 3.03
CA ARG A 76 -2.53 11.82 3.67
C ARG A 76 -3.29 10.73 2.95
N ALA A 77 -2.73 10.20 1.88
CA ALA A 77 -3.36 9.16 1.13
C ALA A 77 -3.47 7.86 1.93
N ARG A 78 -4.68 7.31 1.94
CA ARG A 78 -4.97 6.05 2.63
C ARG A 78 -4.66 4.89 1.69
N SER A 79 -4.12 3.79 2.22
CA SER A 79 -3.86 2.54 1.47
C SER A 79 -5.07 2.04 0.66
N GLY A 80 -6.30 2.34 1.11
CA GLY A 80 -7.53 2.02 0.39
C GLY A 80 -7.66 2.68 -0.98
N GLY A 81 -7.14 3.91 -1.16
CA GLY A 81 -7.21 4.60 -2.45
C GLY A 81 -6.36 3.94 -3.54
N ILE A 82 -5.22 3.34 -3.15
CA ILE A 82 -4.35 2.58 -4.08
C ILE A 82 -5.01 1.27 -4.49
N ALA A 83 -5.56 0.54 -3.53
CA ALA A 83 -6.26 -0.71 -3.82
C ALA A 83 -7.43 -0.47 -4.77
N GLU A 84 -8.24 0.56 -4.50
CA GLU A 84 -9.37 0.95 -5.36
C GLU A 84 -8.93 1.36 -6.76
N ALA A 85 -7.85 2.15 -6.88
CA ALA A 85 -7.29 2.58 -8.15
C ALA A 85 -6.80 1.40 -9.01
N SER A 86 -6.05 0.46 -8.40
CA SER A 86 -5.62 -0.77 -9.08
C SER A 86 -6.80 -1.63 -9.52
N SER A 87 -7.83 -1.77 -8.68
CA SER A 87 -9.07 -2.47 -9.04
C SER A 87 -9.87 -1.75 -10.13
N ARG A 88 -9.73 -0.43 -10.28
CA ARG A 88 -10.40 0.35 -11.32
C ARG A 88 -9.68 0.21 -12.66
N LEU A 89 -8.35 0.19 -12.67
CA LEU A 89 -7.56 -0.12 -13.88
C LEU A 89 -7.86 -1.52 -14.41
N GLN A 90 -7.91 -2.53 -13.54
CA GLN A 90 -8.25 -3.90 -13.94
C GLN A 90 -9.66 -4.01 -14.55
N ARG A 91 -10.62 -3.23 -14.05
CA ARG A 91 -11.98 -3.17 -14.60
C ARG A 91 -12.04 -2.43 -15.95
N LEU A 92 -11.24 -1.39 -16.12
CA LEU A 92 -11.13 -0.68 -17.40
C LEU A 92 -10.50 -1.56 -18.48
N ASP A 93 -9.47 -2.33 -18.13
CA ASP A 93 -8.80 -3.28 -19.03
C ASP A 93 -9.74 -4.45 -19.42
N ALA A 94 -10.46 -5.01 -18.44
CA ALA A 94 -11.48 -6.04 -18.69
C ALA A 94 -12.61 -5.52 -19.60
N SER A 95 -13.12 -4.31 -19.33
CA SER A 95 -14.17 -3.70 -20.16
C SER A 95 -13.69 -3.38 -21.58
N TYR A 96 -12.44 -2.96 -21.75
CA TYR A 96 -11.86 -2.75 -23.08
C TYR A 96 -11.71 -4.07 -23.85
N SER A 97 -11.29 -5.14 -23.17
CA SER A 97 -11.17 -6.48 -23.75
C SER A 97 -12.52 -7.06 -24.20
N GLU A 98 -13.58 -6.87 -23.41
CA GLU A 98 -14.95 -7.28 -23.75
C GLU A 98 -15.52 -6.49 -24.94
N LEU A 99 -15.28 -5.18 -25.00
CA LEU A 99 -15.68 -4.35 -26.14
C LEU A 99 -14.96 -4.76 -27.44
N CYS A 100 -13.66 -5.07 -27.36
CA CYS A 100 -12.91 -5.56 -28.52
C CYS A 100 -13.38 -6.94 -29.00
N HIS A 101 -13.78 -7.85 -28.10
CA HIS A 101 -14.35 -9.15 -28.45
C HIS A 101 -15.79 -9.07 -28.98
N SER A 102 -16.55 -8.05 -28.59
CA SER A 102 -17.90 -7.80 -29.10
C SER A 102 -17.93 -7.16 -30.51
N MET A 103 -16.80 -6.61 -30.96
CA MET A 103 -16.67 -5.90 -32.24
C MET A 103 -15.90 -6.70 -33.32
N SER A 104 -15.53 -7.95 -33.03
CA SER A 104 -15.03 -8.95 -34.00
C SER A 104 -16.06 -10.05 -34.20
#